data_AF-A0A2V7WBZ2-F1
#
_entry.id   AF-A0A2V7WBZ2-F1
#
_cell.length_a   1.000
_cell.length_b   1.000
_cell.length_c   1.000
_cell.angle_alpha   90.00
_cell.angle_beta   90.00
_cell.angle_gamma   90.00
#
_symmetry.space_group_name_H-M   'P 1'
#
loop_
_entity.id
_entity.type
_entity.pdbx_description
1 polymer ?
#
loop_
_entity_poly.entity_id
_entity_poly.type
_entity_poly.pdbx_seq_one_letter_code
_entity_poly.pdbx_strand_id
1 'polypeptide(L)'
;MRWLAVALLVVLATGNVAQPDPPPAHVYFAKHVRPILEAKCQPCHFAGGKMYAKLPFDQPSTILTLGERLFTRIRDEQSRATIRQFLVEGKKARP
;
A
#
# COMPACT_ATOMS: atom_id res chain seq x y z
N MET A 1 -27.09 -57.26 -6.58
CA MET A 1 -25.64 -57.17 -6.36
C MET A 1 -25.02 -56.33 -7.47
N ARG A 2 -24.91 -55.01 -7.31
CA ARG A 2 -24.08 -54.13 -8.16
C ARG A 2 -24.16 -52.71 -7.61
N TRP A 3 -23.29 -52.44 -6.64
CA TRP A 3 -23.02 -51.11 -6.12
C TRP A 3 -22.23 -50.37 -7.19
N LEU A 4 -22.83 -49.37 -7.83
CA LEU A 4 -22.11 -48.42 -8.68
C LEU A 4 -21.55 -47.32 -7.78
N ALA A 5 -20.29 -47.50 -7.36
CA ALA A 5 -19.53 -46.45 -6.69
C ALA A 5 -19.16 -45.37 -7.73
N VAL A 6 -19.83 -44.23 -7.68
CA VAL A 6 -19.42 -43.03 -8.42
C VAL A 6 -18.26 -42.40 -7.66
N ALA A 7 -17.03 -42.64 -8.14
CA ALA A 7 -15.84 -41.96 -7.65
C ALA A 7 -15.87 -40.51 -8.14
N LEU A 8 -16.22 -39.59 -7.24
CA LEU A 8 -16.18 -38.15 -7.46
C LEU A 8 -14.71 -37.70 -7.39
N LEU A 9 -14.06 -37.59 -8.56
CA LEU A 9 -12.73 -36.99 -8.70
C LEU A 9 -12.84 -35.47 -8.53
N VAL A 10 -12.65 -34.98 -7.30
CA VAL A 10 -12.47 -33.54 -7.03
C VAL A 10 -11.04 -33.18 -7.42
N VAL A 11 -10.88 -32.60 -8.62
CA VAL A 11 -9.62 -32.01 -9.07
C VAL A 11 -9.44 -30.69 -8.32
N LEU A 12 -8.61 -30.70 -7.28
CA LEU A 12 -8.15 -29.48 -6.59
C LEU A 12 -7.17 -28.75 -7.52
N ALA A 13 -7.68 -27.86 -8.36
CA ALA A 13 -6.86 -26.92 -9.11
C ALA A 13 -6.23 -25.92 -8.12
N THR A 14 -4.99 -26.18 -7.69
CA THR A 14 -4.19 -25.24 -6.90
C THR A 14 -3.72 -24.10 -7.80
N GLY A 15 -4.63 -23.16 -8.07
CA GLY A 15 -4.26 -21.87 -8.64
C GLY A 15 -3.31 -21.15 -7.68
N ASN A 16 -2.04 -21.00 -8.09
CA ASN A 16 -1.05 -20.26 -7.33
C ASN A 16 -1.42 -18.77 -7.39
N VAL A 17 -2.22 -18.30 -6.41
CA VAL A 17 -2.55 -16.88 -6.30
C VAL A 17 -1.26 -16.15 -5.96
N ALA A 18 -0.76 -15.32 -6.88
CA ALA A 18 0.42 -14.50 -6.65
C ALA A 18 0.17 -13.64 -5.39
N GLN A 19 0.90 -13.94 -4.32
CA GLN A 19 0.87 -13.13 -3.11
C GLN A 19 1.59 -11.80 -3.40
N PRO A 20 1.07 -10.67 -2.91
CA PRO A 20 1.78 -9.41 -3.04
C PRO A 20 3.14 -9.51 -2.34
N ASP A 21 4.17 -8.98 -2.98
CA ASP A 21 5.52 -8.97 -2.42
C ASP A 21 5.52 -8.30 -1.03
N PRO A 22 6.30 -8.83 -0.08
CA PRO A 22 6.45 -8.18 1.21
C PRO A 22 7.06 -6.78 1.01
N PRO A 23 6.65 -5.78 1.82
CA PRO A 23 7.24 -4.45 1.74
C PRO A 23 8.75 -4.50 2.03
N PRO A 24 9.54 -3.58 1.45
CA PRO A 24 10.99 -3.56 1.60
C PRO A 24 11.39 -3.32 3.06
N ALA A 25 12.53 -3.89 3.46
CA ALA A 25 13.05 -3.80 4.83
C ALA A 25 13.34 -2.36 5.30
N HIS A 26 13.62 -1.45 4.36
CA HIS A 26 13.79 -0.02 4.61
C HIS A 26 13.03 0.78 3.54
N VAL A 27 12.22 1.74 3.97
CA VAL A 27 11.34 2.51 3.08
C VAL A 27 11.86 3.93 2.87
N TYR A 28 12.53 4.14 1.73
CA TYR A 28 12.85 5.49 1.26
C TYR A 28 11.62 6.21 0.71
N PHE A 29 11.31 7.39 1.26
CA PHE A 29 10.15 8.20 0.85
C PHE A 29 10.08 8.44 -0.67
N ALA A 30 11.14 8.99 -1.27
CA ALA A 30 11.15 9.37 -2.68
C ALA A 30 11.03 8.18 -3.65
N LYS A 31 11.47 6.98 -3.24
CA LYS A 31 11.48 5.77 -4.07
C LYS A 31 10.19 4.96 -3.94
N HIS A 32 9.64 4.87 -2.74
CA HIS A 32 8.56 3.93 -2.44
C HIS A 32 7.23 4.62 -2.13
N VAL A 33 7.24 5.70 -1.35
CA VAL A 33 6.00 6.36 -0.90
C VAL A 33 5.54 7.40 -1.89
N ARG A 34 6.44 8.25 -2.39
CA ARG A 34 6.09 9.35 -3.30
C ARG A 34 5.38 8.84 -4.57
N PRO A 35 5.82 7.77 -5.27
CA PRO A 35 5.11 7.28 -6.45
C PRO A 35 3.66 6.83 -6.17
N ILE A 36 3.40 6.26 -4.99
CA ILE A 36 2.03 5.88 -4.57
C ILE A 36 1.13 7.12 -4.50
N LEU A 37 1.66 8.21 -3.94
CA LEU A 37 0.94 9.47 -3.77
C LEU A 37 0.79 10.23 -5.10
N GLU A 38 1.82 10.21 -5.95
CA GLU A 38 1.78 10.84 -7.28
C GLU A 38 0.66 10.24 -8.13
N ALA A 39 0.47 8.93 -8.10
CA ALA A 39 -0.53 8.25 -8.93
C ALA A 39 -1.98 8.74 -8.74
N LYS A 40 -2.33 9.30 -7.57
CA LYS A 40 -3.73 9.68 -7.24
C LYS A 40 -3.88 11.05 -6.62
N CYS A 41 -2.85 11.60 -5.98
CA CYS A 41 -2.90 12.83 -5.22
C CYS A 41 -2.17 14.00 -5.89
N GLN A 42 -1.38 13.76 -6.94
CA GLN A 42 -0.60 14.77 -7.66
C GLN A 42 -1.43 16.00 -8.09
N PRO A 43 -2.62 15.87 -8.70
CA PRO A 43 -3.33 17.04 -9.24
C PRO A 43 -3.74 18.07 -8.18
N CYS A 44 -3.78 17.69 -6.91
CA CYS A 44 -4.22 18.57 -5.81
C CYS A 44 -3.12 18.86 -4.78
N HIS A 45 -2.30 17.87 -4.44
CA HIS A 45 -1.41 17.90 -3.27
C HIS A 45 0.07 18.02 -3.60
N PHE A 46 0.43 18.21 -4.87
CA PHE A 46 1.81 18.45 -5.33
C PHE A 46 1.94 19.87 -5.89
N ALA A 47 3.17 20.30 -6.19
CA ALA A 47 3.44 21.64 -6.71
C ALA A 47 2.50 22.01 -7.87
N GLY A 48 1.87 23.20 -7.78
CA GLY A 48 0.85 23.67 -8.73
C GLY A 48 -0.58 23.19 -8.42
N GLY A 49 -0.77 22.23 -7.52
CA GLY A 49 -2.06 21.73 -7.09
C GLY A 49 -2.77 22.66 -6.10
N LYS A 50 -4.10 22.74 -6.20
CA LYS A 50 -4.94 23.66 -5.40
C LYS A 50 -4.87 23.46 -3.88
N MET A 51 -4.47 22.27 -3.40
CA MET A 51 -4.35 21.94 -1.97
C MET A 51 -2.90 21.99 -1.46
N TYR A 52 -1.92 22.23 -2.33
CA TYR A 52 -0.50 22.10 -2.03
C TYR A 52 -0.07 22.93 -0.81
N ALA A 53 -0.48 24.19 -0.76
CA ALA A 53 -0.13 25.11 0.34
C ALA A 53 -0.62 24.63 1.73
N LYS A 54 -1.63 23.75 1.79
CA LYS A 54 -2.19 23.22 3.04
C LYS A 54 -1.67 21.83 3.36
N LEU A 55 -1.51 20.99 2.34
CA LEU A 55 -1.21 19.57 2.46
C LEU A 55 -0.27 19.13 1.33
N PRO A 56 1.03 19.45 1.39
CA PRO A 56 2.00 19.09 0.37
C PRO A 56 2.45 17.63 0.54
N PHE A 57 2.07 16.76 -0.41
CA PHE A 57 2.28 15.30 -0.34
C PHE A 57 3.61 14.85 -0.96
N ASP A 58 4.37 15.77 -1.54
CA ASP A 58 5.78 15.57 -1.88
C ASP A 58 6.73 15.79 -0.69
N GLN A 59 6.20 16.21 0.46
CA GLN A 59 6.96 16.38 1.70
C GLN A 59 6.78 15.18 2.63
N PRO A 60 7.87 14.51 3.06
CA PRO A 60 7.76 13.37 3.96
C PRO A 60 7.15 13.73 5.32
N SER A 61 7.40 14.95 5.81
CA SER A 61 6.86 15.44 7.09
C SER A 61 5.33 15.49 7.12
N THR A 62 4.68 15.88 6.02
CA THR A 62 3.22 15.87 5.88
C THR A 62 2.66 14.47 6.02
N ILE A 63 3.32 13.49 5.40
CA ILE A 63 2.89 12.09 5.42
C ILE A 63 3.06 11.49 6.82
N LEU A 64 4.19 11.77 7.48
CA LEU A 64 4.41 11.36 8.86
C LEU A 64 3.38 11.97 9.82
N THR A 65 2.95 13.21 9.56
CA THR A 65 1.94 13.90 10.38
C THR A 65 0.54 13.35 10.15
N LEU A 66 0.16 13.07 8.90
CA LEU A 66 -1.15 12.51 8.58
C LEU A 66 -1.29 11.04 9.02
N GLY A 67 -0.21 10.27 8.92
CA GLY A 67 -0.20 8.85 9.24
C GLY A 67 -1.23 8.07 8.43
N GLU A 68 -1.97 7.19 9.11
CA GLU A 68 -2.94 6.29 8.48
C GLU A 68 -4.22 6.97 7.98
N ARG A 69 -4.40 8.29 8.24
CA ARG A 69 -5.54 9.04 7.67
C ARG A 69 -5.52 9.01 6.13
N LEU A 70 -4.35 8.82 5.52
CA LEU A 70 -4.17 8.61 4.09
C LEU A 70 -4.95 7.39 3.56
N PHE A 71 -5.21 6.39 4.41
CA PHE A 71 -5.88 5.14 4.03
C PHE A 71 -7.37 5.31 3.74
N THR A 72 -7.94 6.48 4.03
CA THR A 72 -9.28 6.85 3.55
C THR A 72 -9.33 6.96 2.02
N ARG A 73 -8.20 7.28 1.37
CA ARG A 73 -8.06 7.42 -0.09
C ARG A 73 -7.23 6.33 -0.74
N ILE A 74 -6.28 5.75 0.00
CA ILE A 74 -5.44 4.63 -0.46
C ILE A 74 -6.04 3.33 0.06
N ARG A 75 -6.51 2.47 -0.84
CA ARG A 75 -7.27 1.25 -0.50
C ARG A 75 -6.50 -0.05 -0.70
N ASP A 76 -5.54 -0.06 -1.61
CA ASP A 76 -4.76 -1.26 -1.91
C ASP A 76 -3.78 -1.56 -0.76
N GLU A 77 -3.69 -2.84 -0.40
CA GLU A 77 -2.97 -3.23 0.81
C GLU A 77 -1.46 -3.12 0.63
N GLN A 78 -0.94 -3.33 -0.58
CA GLN A 78 0.48 -3.19 -0.86
C GLN A 78 0.98 -1.75 -0.62
N SER A 79 0.23 -0.74 -1.08
CA SER A 79 0.56 0.66 -0.79
C SER A 79 0.42 0.98 0.70
N ARG A 80 -0.64 0.48 1.35
CA ARG A 80 -0.83 0.68 2.79
C ARG A 80 0.31 0.09 3.60
N ALA A 81 0.73 -1.13 3.29
CA ALA A 81 1.85 -1.80 3.95
C ALA A 81 3.15 -1.01 3.80
N THR A 82 3.46 -0.54 2.59
CA THR A 82 4.62 0.32 2.31
C THR A 82 4.58 1.62 3.13
N ILE A 83 3.42 2.27 3.19
CA ILE A 83 3.24 3.51 3.96
C ILE A 83 3.32 3.24 5.47
N ARG A 84 2.73 2.17 5.99
CA ARG A 84 2.85 1.81 7.42
C ARG A 84 4.31 1.61 7.81
N GLN A 85 5.07 0.89 6.99
CA GLN A 85 6.49 0.68 7.24
C GLN A 85 7.25 2.02 7.29
N PHE A 86 6.99 2.93 6.34
CA PHE A 86 7.54 4.29 6.39
C PHE A 86 7.19 5.05 7.68
N LEU A 87 5.93 4.96 8.13
CA LEU A 87 5.47 5.62 9.36
C LEU A 87 6.16 5.04 10.61
N VAL A 88 6.38 3.73 10.65
CA VAL A 88 7.10 3.06 11.76
C VAL A 88 8.55 3.52 11.79
N GLU A 89 9.23 3.53 10.65
CA GLU A 89 10.62 4.00 10.55
C GLU A 89 10.75 5.48 10.94
N GLY A 90 9.85 6.34 10.48
CA GLY A 90 9.83 7.75 10.84
C GLY A 90 9.54 8.03 12.32
N LYS A 91 8.74 7.18 12.99
CA LYS A 91 8.55 7.25 14.44
C LYS A 91 9.80 6.88 15.22
N LYS A 92 10.55 5.86 14.77
CA LYS A 92 11.82 5.45 15.39
C LYS A 92 12.90 6.53 15.28
N ALA A 93 12.88 7.32 14.18
CA ALA A 93 13.86 8.37 13.93
C ALA A 93 13.58 9.69 14.68
N ARG A 94 12.42 9.83 15.34
CA ARG A 94 12.07 11.02 16.14
C ARG A 94 12.32 10.68 17.63
N PRO A 95 13.26 11.36 18.32
CA PRO A 95 13.55 11.09 19.73
C PRO A 95 12.37 11.45 20.65
#